data_AF-A0A2I7N4I2-F1
#
_entry.id   AF-A0A2I7N4I2-F1
#
_cell.length_a   1.000
_cell.length_b   1.000
_cell.length_c   1.000
_cell.angle_alpha   90.00
_cell.angle_beta   90.00
_cell.angle_gamma   90.00
#
_symmetry.space_group_name_H-M   'P 1'
#
loop_
_entity.id
_entity.type
_entity.pdbx_description
1 polymer ?
#
loop_
_entity_poly.entity_id
_entity_poly.type
_entity_poly.pdbx_seq_one_letter_code
_entity_poly.pdbx_strand_id
1 'polypeptide(L)'
;MENKFHNLILATISAISIASCDKKPINSSCNSPSIQQELISRAKFVTNDNLVSESILTIKHLNSANKCEVSIKYQHVIFTNKQLAINYNYQINNANGSIIRFDPESKHNLLKKWYAEIPDVINFQKTQSGYLTIIQLQNMQRHNQTQSLYLNNQEIRLESTGFSSITIDKKFMINHSEVFLISAYHNQNLDKNTDHSYLVAIESINHFATTKAFSYQQNSFVQTGDSLRFNGLNHKWYAESTDYPVYLYQNRQLLKIKSTLPDSYYLNKFNKITAEQIIKQVKADGCLNGDQFYSSDICSQKKIRYCQEFQLIGQKNKSRAYTQLKQMCAPYQFSEY
;
A
#
# COMPACT_ATOMS: atom_id res chain seq x y z
N MET A 1 50.14 55.33 -19.67
CA MET A 1 51.56 55.51 -20.08
C MET A 1 52.28 54.26 -19.63
N GLU A 2 52.35 53.27 -20.51
CA GLU A 2 53.57 52.96 -21.30
C GLU A 2 54.70 52.52 -20.36
N ASN A 3 55.18 51.28 -20.37
CA ASN A 3 55.73 50.61 -21.53
C ASN A 3 55.71 49.07 -21.46
N LYS A 4 55.65 48.48 -22.66
CA LYS A 4 55.89 47.07 -23.02
C LYS A 4 57.40 46.76 -23.10
N PHE A 5 57.67 45.47 -23.37
CA PHE A 5 58.91 44.83 -23.88
C PHE A 5 59.91 44.32 -22.81
N HIS A 6 60.52 43.14 -22.91
CA HIS A 6 60.37 41.92 -23.73
C HIS A 6 61.30 40.86 -23.09
N ASN A 7 60.95 39.57 -23.25
CA ASN A 7 61.81 38.39 -23.41
C ASN A 7 63.23 38.37 -22.79
N LEU A 8 63.57 37.29 -22.07
CA LEU A 8 64.26 36.14 -22.68
C LEU A 8 64.37 34.95 -21.70
N ILE A 9 64.07 33.77 -22.23
CA ILE A 9 64.28 32.45 -21.66
C ILE A 9 65.76 32.10 -21.73
N LEU A 10 66.36 31.57 -20.66
CA LEU A 10 67.39 30.53 -20.78
C LEU A 10 67.51 29.68 -19.52
N ALA A 11 67.63 28.37 -19.78
CA ALA A 11 67.47 27.25 -18.87
C ALA A 11 68.63 27.07 -17.89
N THR A 12 68.32 26.51 -16.72
CA THR A 12 69.23 25.59 -16.02
C THR A 12 68.43 24.39 -15.51
N ILE A 13 68.69 23.25 -16.13
CA ILE A 13 68.19 21.92 -15.78
C ILE A 13 68.85 21.54 -14.46
N SER A 14 68.07 21.50 -13.38
CA SER A 14 68.49 20.86 -12.14
C SER A 14 67.89 19.45 -12.11
N ALA A 15 68.78 18.47 -12.14
CA ALA A 15 68.48 17.05 -12.00
C ALA A 15 67.69 16.81 -10.70
N ILE A 16 66.39 16.53 -10.84
CA ILE A 16 65.59 15.97 -9.76
C ILE A 16 65.71 14.46 -9.88
N SER A 17 66.43 13.93 -8.90
CA SER A 17 66.53 12.52 -8.55
C SER A 17 65.16 11.86 -8.63
N ILE A 18 65.00 10.95 -9.57
CA ILE A 18 63.86 10.04 -9.64
C ILE A 18 64.05 9.08 -8.47
N ALA A 19 63.55 9.48 -7.29
CA ALA A 19 63.30 8.53 -6.22
C ALA A 19 62.22 7.58 -6.74
N SER A 20 62.64 6.40 -7.18
CA SER A 20 61.74 5.25 -7.32
C SER A 20 61.17 4.97 -5.94
N CYS A 21 60.05 5.59 -5.63
CA CYS A 21 59.15 5.08 -4.61
C CYS A 21 58.63 3.75 -5.15
N ASP A 22 59.37 2.68 -4.88
CA ASP A 22 58.86 1.33 -4.91
C ASP A 22 57.70 1.30 -3.91
N LYS A 23 56.49 1.62 -4.41
CA LYS A 23 55.27 1.32 -3.70
C LYS A 23 55.33 -0.17 -3.46
N LYS A 24 55.54 -0.56 -2.19
CA LYS A 24 55.37 -1.96 -1.77
C LYS A 24 54.11 -2.48 -2.46
N PRO A 25 54.18 -3.60 -3.21
CA PRO A 25 53.00 -4.13 -3.86
C PRO A 25 51.92 -4.26 -2.80
N ILE A 26 50.85 -3.48 -2.93
CA ILE A 26 49.68 -3.63 -2.08
C ILE A 26 49.25 -5.06 -2.33
N ASN A 27 49.34 -5.89 -1.29
CA ASN A 27 49.09 -7.32 -1.38
C ASN A 27 47.77 -7.52 -2.12
N SER A 28 47.85 -7.91 -3.40
CA SER A 28 46.75 -7.90 -4.36
C SER A 28 45.91 -9.15 -4.08
N SER A 29 45.27 -9.14 -2.92
CA SER A 29 44.37 -10.20 -2.51
C SER A 29 43.06 -10.01 -3.24
N CYS A 30 42.55 -11.09 -3.83
CA CYS A 30 41.18 -11.16 -4.34
C CYS A 30 40.17 -10.72 -3.24
N ASN A 31 40.52 -10.80 -1.96
CA ASN A 31 39.59 -10.57 -0.86
C ASN A 31 39.75 -9.21 -0.14
N SER A 32 40.39 -8.21 -0.75
CA SER A 32 40.51 -6.89 -0.10
C SER A 32 39.15 -6.17 -0.01
N PRO A 33 38.89 -5.37 1.06
CA PRO A 33 37.61 -4.66 1.22
C PRO A 33 37.25 -3.73 0.05
N SER A 34 38.25 -3.07 -0.55
CA SER A 34 38.06 -2.21 -1.72
C SER A 34 37.60 -3.01 -2.94
N ILE A 35 38.18 -4.19 -3.17
CA ILE A 35 37.73 -5.11 -4.23
C ILE A 35 36.30 -5.58 -3.97
N GLN A 36 35.96 -5.93 -2.73
CA GLN A 36 34.60 -6.36 -2.39
C GLN A 36 33.55 -5.28 -2.70
N GLN A 37 33.81 -4.03 -2.29
CA GLN A 37 32.92 -2.90 -2.57
C GLN A 37 32.77 -2.64 -4.07
N GLU A 38 33.87 -2.70 -4.81
CA GLU A 38 33.87 -2.50 -6.26
C GLU A 38 33.12 -3.64 -6.99
N LEU A 39 33.30 -4.89 -6.57
CA LEU A 39 32.56 -6.05 -7.09
C LEU A 39 31.06 -5.88 -6.88
N ILE A 40 30.61 -5.53 -5.67
CA ILE A 40 29.19 -5.30 -5.40
C ILE A 40 28.66 -4.13 -6.23
N SER A 41 29.38 -3.01 -6.29
CA SER A 41 28.96 -1.85 -7.07
C SER A 41 28.80 -2.15 -8.55
N ARG A 42 29.71 -2.96 -9.12
CA ARG A 42 29.63 -3.37 -10.54
C ARG A 42 28.60 -4.48 -10.76
N ALA A 43 28.33 -5.31 -9.76
CA ALA A 43 27.38 -6.42 -9.83
C ALA A 43 25.92 -6.01 -9.63
N LYS A 44 25.69 -4.77 -9.16
CA LYS A 44 24.36 -4.19 -9.00
C LYS A 44 23.54 -4.38 -10.26
N PHE A 45 22.37 -4.98 -10.08
CA PHE A 45 21.54 -5.41 -11.18
C PHE A 45 21.07 -4.21 -12.05
N VAL A 46 21.17 -4.37 -13.37
CA VAL A 46 20.95 -3.31 -14.38
C VAL A 46 19.53 -2.73 -14.37
N THR A 47 18.54 -3.41 -13.77
CA THR A 47 17.18 -2.86 -13.65
C THR A 47 17.05 -1.77 -12.59
N ASN A 48 18.11 -1.46 -11.84
CA ASN A 48 18.12 -0.43 -10.79
C ASN A 48 16.95 -0.59 -9.80
N ASP A 49 16.57 -1.84 -9.51
CA ASP A 49 15.49 -2.15 -8.60
C ASP A 49 16.02 -2.19 -7.16
N ASN A 50 15.54 -1.26 -6.33
CA ASN A 50 15.88 -1.17 -4.91
C ASN A 50 15.37 -2.35 -4.09
N LEU A 51 14.61 -3.27 -4.68
CA LEU A 51 14.12 -4.49 -4.05
C LEU A 51 15.05 -5.70 -4.22
N VAL A 52 16.20 -5.55 -4.87
CA VAL A 52 17.24 -6.58 -4.92
C VAL A 52 18.47 -6.12 -4.13
N SER A 53 19.00 -7.02 -3.30
CA SER A 53 20.23 -6.82 -2.53
C SER A 53 21.31 -7.78 -2.99
N GLU A 54 22.52 -7.26 -3.17
CA GLU A 54 23.70 -8.03 -3.54
C GLU A 54 24.66 -8.20 -2.34
N SER A 55 25.18 -9.41 -2.16
CA SER A 55 26.18 -9.72 -1.15
C SER A 55 27.20 -10.75 -1.66
N ILE A 56 28.43 -10.68 -1.17
CA ILE A 56 29.48 -11.65 -1.52
C ILE A 56 29.33 -12.88 -0.63
N LEU A 57 29.21 -14.07 -1.22
CA LEU A 57 29.24 -15.34 -0.48
C LEU A 57 30.66 -15.85 -0.29
N THR A 58 31.42 -15.92 -1.38
CA THR A 58 32.77 -16.48 -1.38
C THR A 58 33.63 -15.79 -2.42
N ILE A 59 34.93 -15.68 -2.12
CA ILE A 59 35.96 -15.28 -3.08
C ILE A 59 37.03 -16.36 -3.09
N LYS A 60 37.44 -16.81 -4.29
CA LYS A 60 38.48 -17.82 -4.49
C LYS A 60 39.55 -17.27 -5.42
N HIS A 61 40.81 -17.52 -5.06
CA HIS A 61 41.92 -17.37 -6.01
C HIS A 61 41.90 -18.54 -6.98
N LEU A 62 42.05 -18.24 -8.28
CA LEU A 62 42.22 -19.26 -9.31
C LEU A 62 43.72 -19.55 -9.49
N ASN A 63 44.07 -20.61 -10.24
CA ASN A 63 45.45 -21.09 -10.45
C ASN A 63 46.44 -20.03 -11.03
N SER A 64 46.00 -18.81 -11.32
CA SER A 64 46.84 -17.69 -11.77
C SER A 64 46.77 -16.55 -10.76
N ALA A 65 47.93 -15.94 -10.44
CA ALA A 65 48.09 -14.95 -9.36
C ALA A 65 47.11 -13.75 -9.39
N ASN A 66 46.58 -13.40 -10.57
CA ASN A 66 45.68 -12.26 -10.77
C ASN A 66 44.25 -12.63 -11.17
N LYS A 67 43.91 -13.93 -11.20
CA LYS A 67 42.57 -14.41 -11.57
C LYS A 67 41.84 -14.88 -10.33
N CYS A 68 40.61 -14.43 -10.20
CA CYS A 68 39.77 -14.68 -9.05
C CYS A 68 38.37 -15.13 -9.52
N GLU A 69 37.67 -15.87 -8.66
CA GLU A 69 36.25 -16.16 -8.77
C GLU A 69 35.54 -15.54 -7.57
N VAL A 70 34.43 -14.84 -7.80
CA VAL A 70 33.51 -14.37 -6.76
C VAL A 70 32.15 -15.01 -6.95
N SER A 71 31.54 -15.46 -5.86
CA SER A 71 30.13 -15.84 -5.83
C SER A 71 29.33 -14.69 -5.22
N ILE A 72 28.43 -14.10 -6.01
CA ILE A 72 27.57 -13.01 -5.59
C ILE A 72 26.16 -13.56 -5.40
N LYS A 73 25.61 -13.37 -4.19
CA LYS A 73 24.22 -13.64 -3.86
C LYS A 73 23.37 -12.42 -4.15
N TYR A 74 22.39 -12.60 -5.01
CA TYR A 74 21.27 -11.72 -5.24
C TYR A 74 20.09 -12.21 -4.39
N GLN A 75 19.49 -11.32 -3.61
CA GLN A 75 18.36 -11.66 -2.74
C GLN A 75 17.31 -10.57 -2.80
N HIS A 76 16.05 -10.94 -2.98
CA HIS A 76 14.96 -10.00 -2.94
C HIS A 76 14.72 -9.52 -1.50
N VAL A 77 14.53 -8.20 -1.32
CA VAL A 77 14.43 -7.53 -0.01
C VAL A 77 13.16 -7.96 0.74
N ILE A 78 12.03 -8.05 0.03
CA ILE A 78 10.74 -8.49 0.61
C ILE A 78 10.66 -10.01 0.65
N PHE A 79 10.73 -10.66 -0.53
CA PHE A 79 10.74 -12.11 -0.66
C PHE A 79 12.10 -12.74 -0.38
N THR A 80 12.52 -12.74 0.88
CA THR A 80 13.87 -13.16 1.27
C THR A 80 14.24 -14.61 0.93
N ASN A 81 13.25 -15.48 0.68
CA ASN A 81 13.47 -16.84 0.20
C ASN A 81 13.85 -16.90 -1.31
N LYS A 82 13.59 -15.82 -2.07
CA LYS A 82 14.00 -15.68 -3.46
C LYS A 82 15.43 -15.17 -3.50
N GLN A 83 16.35 -16.10 -3.76
CA GLN A 83 17.77 -15.84 -3.84
C GLN A 83 18.40 -16.57 -5.03
N LEU A 84 19.44 -15.97 -5.60
CA LEU A 84 20.23 -16.54 -6.67
C LEU A 84 21.71 -16.27 -6.38
N ALA A 85 22.54 -17.30 -6.46
CA ALA A 85 23.98 -17.15 -6.38
C ALA A 85 24.58 -17.29 -7.78
N ILE A 86 25.43 -16.36 -8.19
CA ILE A 86 26.11 -16.38 -9.48
C ILE A 86 27.61 -16.27 -9.27
N ASN A 87 28.35 -17.16 -9.91
CA ASN A 87 29.80 -17.11 -9.94
C ASN A 87 30.29 -16.27 -11.12
N TYR A 88 31.21 -15.36 -10.83
CA TYR A 88 31.86 -14.50 -11.80
C TYR A 88 33.38 -14.64 -11.68
N ASN A 89 34.03 -14.70 -12.84
CA ASN A 89 35.47 -14.57 -12.91
C ASN A 89 35.82 -13.09 -13.01
N TYR A 90 36.83 -12.68 -12.26
CA TYR A 90 37.39 -11.33 -12.36
C TYR A 90 38.92 -11.35 -12.31
N GLN A 91 39.51 -10.25 -12.73
CA GLN A 91 40.96 -10.06 -12.73
C GLN A 91 41.33 -8.79 -12.00
N ILE A 92 42.37 -8.89 -11.18
CA ILE A 92 42.94 -7.78 -10.42
C ILE A 92 44.26 -7.33 -11.04
N ASN A 93 44.54 -6.04 -10.98
CA ASN A 93 45.86 -5.52 -11.34
C ASN A 93 46.79 -5.64 -10.14
N ASN A 94 47.84 -6.45 -10.28
CA ASN A 94 48.80 -6.73 -9.22
C ASN A 94 49.58 -5.48 -8.74
N ALA A 95 49.65 -4.42 -9.56
CA ALA A 95 50.41 -3.21 -9.22
C ALA A 95 49.62 -2.23 -8.32
N ASN A 96 48.30 -2.18 -8.44
CA ASN A 96 47.46 -1.20 -7.75
C ASN A 96 46.25 -1.81 -7.02
N GLY A 97 46.01 -3.11 -7.15
CA GLY A 97 44.90 -3.82 -6.51
C GLY A 97 43.50 -3.47 -7.04
N SER A 98 43.37 -2.93 -8.26
CA SER A 98 42.07 -2.58 -8.86
C SER A 98 41.49 -3.69 -9.74
N ILE A 99 40.16 -3.74 -9.91
CA ILE A 99 39.51 -4.68 -10.85
C ILE A 99 39.70 -4.21 -12.29
N ILE A 100 40.45 -4.99 -13.07
CA ILE A 100 40.68 -4.72 -14.51
C ILE A 100 39.73 -5.47 -15.44
N ARG A 101 39.13 -6.57 -14.97
CA ARG A 101 38.12 -7.32 -15.74
C ARG A 101 37.08 -7.88 -14.81
N PHE A 102 35.82 -7.55 -15.04
CA PHE A 102 34.65 -8.12 -14.38
C PHE A 102 33.46 -7.86 -15.30
N ASP A 103 32.82 -8.92 -15.79
CA ASP A 103 31.74 -8.85 -16.76
C ASP A 103 30.44 -9.42 -16.15
N PRO A 104 29.69 -8.58 -15.42
CA PRO A 104 28.41 -8.96 -14.84
C PRO A 104 27.32 -9.16 -15.92
N GLU A 105 27.45 -8.49 -17.07
CA GLU A 105 26.48 -8.55 -18.18
C GLU A 105 26.40 -9.94 -18.82
N SER A 106 27.50 -10.70 -18.81
CA SER A 106 27.53 -12.10 -19.24
C SER A 106 26.47 -12.99 -18.56
N LYS A 107 25.95 -12.58 -17.40
CA LYS A 107 24.92 -13.29 -16.62
C LYS A 107 23.57 -12.57 -16.59
N HIS A 108 23.40 -11.50 -17.38
CA HIS A 108 22.19 -10.69 -17.40
C HIS A 108 20.90 -11.50 -17.67
N ASN A 109 20.93 -12.42 -18.64
CA ASN A 109 19.77 -13.25 -18.96
C ASN A 109 19.36 -14.19 -17.82
N LEU A 110 20.32 -14.66 -17.01
CA LEU A 110 20.03 -15.50 -15.85
C LEU A 110 19.34 -14.67 -14.76
N LEU A 111 19.86 -13.47 -14.47
CA LEU A 111 19.26 -12.54 -13.52
C LEU A 111 17.85 -12.12 -13.95
N LYS A 112 17.66 -11.80 -15.24
CA LYS A 112 16.35 -11.43 -15.80
C LYS A 112 15.33 -12.57 -15.66
N LYS A 113 15.74 -13.82 -15.89
CA LYS A 113 14.87 -14.99 -15.70
C LYS A 113 14.50 -15.18 -14.23
N TRP A 114 15.47 -15.14 -13.32
CA TRP A 114 15.23 -15.24 -11.89
C TRP A 114 14.30 -14.13 -11.39
N TYR A 115 14.52 -12.89 -11.80
CA TYR A 115 13.70 -11.75 -11.40
C TYR A 115 12.26 -11.87 -11.91
N ALA A 116 12.06 -12.43 -13.11
CA ALA A 116 10.71 -12.68 -13.65
C ALA A 116 9.91 -13.75 -12.87
N GLU A 117 10.55 -14.56 -12.02
CA GLU A 117 9.89 -15.53 -11.13
C GLU A 117 9.47 -14.93 -9.78
N ILE A 118 9.77 -13.64 -9.58
CA ILE A 118 9.41 -12.90 -8.37
C ILE A 118 8.08 -12.18 -8.62
N PRO A 119 7.11 -12.26 -7.69
CA PRO A 119 5.87 -11.53 -7.82
C PRO A 119 6.08 -10.02 -7.95
N ASP A 120 5.28 -9.39 -8.81
CA ASP A 120 5.32 -7.95 -9.03
C ASP A 120 4.79 -7.21 -7.80
N VAL A 121 5.64 -6.42 -7.15
CA VAL A 121 5.34 -5.69 -5.93
C VAL A 121 4.74 -4.33 -6.29
N ILE A 122 3.45 -4.15 -5.99
CA ILE A 122 2.74 -2.90 -6.29
C ILE A 122 3.01 -1.84 -5.20
N ASN A 123 2.97 -2.26 -3.94
CA ASN A 123 3.16 -1.40 -2.79
C ASN A 123 3.67 -2.24 -1.61
N PHE A 124 4.47 -1.63 -0.74
CA PHE A 124 4.93 -2.28 0.48
C PHE A 124 5.14 -1.26 1.59
N GLN A 125 5.01 -1.73 2.83
CA GLN A 125 5.30 -0.98 4.03
C GLN A 125 6.22 -1.80 4.93
N LYS A 126 7.32 -1.18 5.37
CA LYS A 126 8.23 -1.79 6.33
C LYS A 126 7.56 -1.86 7.71
N THR A 127 7.72 -3.00 8.36
CA THR A 127 7.17 -3.35 9.67
C THR A 127 8.33 -3.78 10.58
N GLN A 128 8.09 -3.88 11.88
CA GLN A 128 9.07 -4.44 12.82
C GLN A 128 9.37 -5.92 12.52
N SER A 129 8.42 -6.61 11.87
CA SER A 129 8.50 -8.02 11.51
C SER A 129 8.78 -8.25 10.02
N GLY A 130 9.33 -7.25 9.31
CA GLY A 130 9.70 -7.35 7.90
C GLY A 130 8.91 -6.41 7.00
N TYR A 131 8.17 -6.95 6.02
CA TYR A 131 7.47 -6.17 5.02
C TYR A 131 6.03 -6.65 4.81
N LEU A 132 5.08 -5.73 4.98
CA LEU A 132 3.70 -5.92 4.53
C LEU A 132 3.62 -5.45 3.08
N THR A 133 3.18 -6.32 2.17
CA THR A 133 3.34 -6.12 0.74
C THR A 133 2.07 -6.47 0.00
N ILE A 134 1.74 -5.65 -1.00
CA ILE A 134 0.68 -5.91 -1.97
C ILE A 134 1.36 -6.32 -3.27
N ILE A 135 0.98 -7.48 -3.79
CA ILE A 135 1.49 -7.98 -5.07
C ILE A 135 0.39 -8.04 -6.13
N GLN A 136 0.80 -7.89 -7.38
CA GLN A 136 -0.02 -8.19 -8.55
C GLN A 136 0.18 -9.66 -8.92
N LEU A 137 -0.87 -10.45 -8.83
CA LEU A 137 -0.84 -11.80 -9.41
C LEU A 137 -0.88 -11.67 -10.93
N GLN A 138 0.16 -12.17 -11.59
CA GLN A 138 0.19 -12.28 -13.05
C GLN A 138 -0.64 -13.50 -13.47
N ASN A 139 -1.89 -13.27 -13.85
CA ASN A 139 -2.66 -14.29 -14.58
C ASN A 139 -2.39 -14.14 -16.09
N MET A 140 -1.94 -15.22 -16.74
CA MET A 140 -1.63 -15.24 -18.18
C MET A 140 -2.86 -15.04 -19.09
N GLN A 141 -4.06 -14.92 -18.51
CA GLN A 141 -5.28 -14.57 -19.22
C GLN A 141 -5.68 -13.13 -18.87
N ARG A 142 -5.51 -12.24 -19.84
CA ARG A 142 -5.89 -10.82 -19.79
C ARG A 142 -7.34 -10.69 -19.32
N HIS A 143 -7.54 -9.96 -18.22
CA HIS A 143 -8.60 -8.95 -17.98
C HIS A 143 -8.87 -8.71 -16.49
N ASN A 144 -8.46 -9.60 -15.58
CA ASN A 144 -8.65 -9.40 -14.14
C ASN A 144 -7.31 -9.47 -13.39
N GLN A 145 -6.62 -8.33 -13.32
CA GLN A 145 -5.48 -8.13 -12.44
C GLN A 145 -5.93 -8.35 -10.99
N THR A 146 -5.56 -9.48 -10.39
CA THR A 146 -5.87 -9.81 -9.00
C THR A 146 -4.70 -9.43 -8.10
N GLN A 147 -4.99 -8.76 -6.99
CA GLN A 147 -4.01 -8.37 -5.99
C GLN A 147 -4.09 -9.28 -4.77
N SER A 148 -2.98 -9.39 -4.05
CA SER A 148 -2.91 -10.19 -2.82
C SER A 148 -1.98 -9.53 -1.80
N LEU A 149 -2.31 -9.71 -0.52
CA LEU A 149 -1.58 -9.15 0.61
C LEU A 149 -0.65 -10.21 1.19
N TYR A 150 0.60 -9.84 1.45
CA TYR A 150 1.64 -10.72 1.98
C TYR A 150 2.34 -10.06 3.16
N LEU A 151 2.70 -10.85 4.17
CA LEU A 151 3.73 -10.50 5.14
C LEU A 151 4.97 -11.33 4.79
N ASN A 152 6.03 -10.66 4.33
CA ASN A 152 7.23 -11.31 3.82
C ASN A 152 6.88 -12.34 2.74
N ASN A 153 7.08 -13.63 3.03
CA ASN A 153 6.83 -14.75 2.11
C ASN A 153 5.47 -15.43 2.33
N GLN A 154 4.64 -14.91 3.25
CA GLN A 154 3.38 -15.55 3.65
C GLN A 154 2.18 -14.71 3.21
N GLU A 155 1.28 -15.33 2.46
CA GLU A 155 0.00 -14.74 2.07
C GLU A 155 -0.86 -14.46 3.32
N ILE A 156 -1.36 -13.24 3.44
CA ILE A 156 -2.40 -12.87 4.40
C ILE A 156 -3.74 -13.11 3.72
N ARG A 157 -4.38 -14.24 4.06
CA ARG A 157 -5.71 -14.56 3.56
C ARG A 157 -6.76 -13.73 4.28
N LEU A 158 -7.40 -12.85 3.50
CA LEU A 158 -8.61 -12.15 3.93
C LEU A 158 -9.83 -13.08 3.71
N GLU A 159 -10.98 -12.71 4.27
CA GLU A 159 -12.21 -13.52 4.21
C GLU A 159 -12.70 -13.76 2.76
N SER A 160 -12.41 -12.81 1.85
CA SER A 160 -12.66 -12.94 0.42
C SER A 160 -11.35 -13.03 -0.39
N THR A 161 -11.45 -13.43 -1.66
CA THR A 161 -10.31 -13.59 -2.59
C THR A 161 -10.64 -12.98 -3.95
N GLY A 162 -9.63 -12.69 -4.77
CA GLY A 162 -9.88 -12.13 -6.10
C GLY A 162 -10.12 -10.61 -6.07
N PHE A 163 -9.37 -9.89 -5.23
CA PHE A 163 -9.45 -8.43 -5.16
C PHE A 163 -8.77 -7.81 -6.38
N SER A 164 -9.39 -6.83 -7.02
CA SER A 164 -8.76 -6.03 -8.07
C SER A 164 -7.86 -4.93 -7.51
N SER A 165 -8.10 -4.50 -6.27
CA SER A 165 -7.36 -3.42 -5.61
C SER A 165 -7.27 -3.66 -4.11
N ILE A 166 -6.07 -3.55 -3.55
CA ILE A 166 -5.77 -3.59 -2.11
C ILE A 166 -4.95 -2.34 -1.79
N THR A 167 -5.30 -1.64 -0.72
CA THR A 167 -4.57 -0.46 -0.21
C THR A 167 -4.23 -0.63 1.26
N ILE A 168 -3.07 -0.11 1.66
CA ILE A 168 -2.68 0.06 3.06
C ILE A 168 -3.01 1.50 3.43
N ASP A 169 -4.12 1.72 4.12
CA ASP A 169 -4.67 3.07 4.32
C ASP A 169 -4.05 3.78 5.52
N LYS A 170 -3.90 3.06 6.63
CA LYS A 170 -3.40 3.59 7.90
C LYS A 170 -2.64 2.53 8.71
N LYS A 171 -1.75 3.01 9.58
CA LYS A 171 -1.03 2.21 10.58
C LYS A 171 -1.33 2.76 11.97
N PHE A 172 -1.57 1.85 12.90
CA PHE A 172 -1.76 2.11 14.32
C PHE A 172 -0.75 1.31 15.14
N MET A 173 -0.44 1.80 16.34
CA MET A 173 0.37 1.08 17.32
C MET A 173 -0.51 0.72 18.50
N ILE A 174 -0.89 -0.55 18.67
CA ILE A 174 -1.82 -1.01 19.71
C ILE A 174 -1.14 -2.08 20.54
N ASN A 175 -0.99 -1.87 21.85
CA ASN A 175 -0.26 -2.80 22.73
C ASN A 175 1.11 -3.23 22.17
N HIS A 176 1.89 -2.25 21.68
CA HIS A 176 3.18 -2.46 21.01
C HIS A 176 3.15 -3.28 19.71
N SER A 177 1.97 -3.69 19.23
CA SER A 177 1.80 -4.34 17.92
C SER A 177 1.45 -3.33 16.84
N GLU A 178 1.97 -3.56 15.63
CA GLU A 178 1.60 -2.78 14.46
C GLU A 178 0.29 -3.31 13.87
N VAL A 179 -0.71 -2.45 13.76
CA VAL A 179 -2.02 -2.78 13.20
C VAL A 179 -2.31 -1.92 12.00
N PHE A 180 -2.57 -2.55 10.86
CA PHE A 180 -2.78 -1.88 9.57
C PHE A 180 -4.25 -1.93 9.19
N LEU A 181 -4.76 -0.79 8.74
CA LEU A 181 -6.06 -0.70 8.07
C LEU A 181 -5.85 -0.97 6.59
N ILE A 182 -6.49 -2.03 6.11
CA ILE A 182 -6.42 -2.48 4.73
C ILE A 182 -7.79 -2.31 4.10
N SER A 183 -7.86 -1.73 2.90
CA SER A 183 -9.09 -1.75 2.09
C SER A 183 -8.87 -2.62 0.86
N ALA A 184 -9.83 -3.49 0.54
CA ALA A 184 -9.73 -4.47 -0.54
C ALA A 184 -11.04 -4.57 -1.34
N TYR A 185 -10.97 -4.34 -2.66
CA TYR A 185 -12.13 -4.23 -3.55
C TYR A 185 -12.03 -5.23 -4.72
N HIS A 186 -13.17 -5.81 -5.14
CA HIS A 186 -13.25 -6.74 -6.28
C HIS A 186 -13.33 -6.06 -7.65
N ASN A 187 -13.84 -4.83 -7.68
CA ASN A 187 -13.90 -3.98 -8.87
C ASN A 187 -13.25 -2.63 -8.54
N GLN A 188 -12.78 -1.89 -9.55
CA GLN A 188 -12.25 -0.53 -9.34
C GLN A 188 -13.29 0.47 -8.77
N ASN A 189 -14.57 0.07 -8.73
CA ASN A 189 -15.60 0.83 -8.04
C ASN A 189 -15.46 0.66 -6.53
N LEU A 190 -15.08 1.76 -5.88
CA LEU A 190 -15.15 1.98 -4.43
C LEU A 190 -16.62 2.00 -4.00
N ASP A 191 -17.30 0.84 -4.06
CA ASP A 191 -18.69 0.76 -3.64
C ASP A 191 -18.72 0.87 -2.11
N LYS A 192 -18.87 2.12 -1.63
CA LYS A 192 -18.82 2.50 -0.20
C LYS A 192 -19.86 1.77 0.65
N ASN A 193 -20.79 1.05 0.01
CA ASN A 193 -21.88 0.35 0.67
C ASN A 193 -21.59 -1.12 0.95
N THR A 194 -20.37 -1.61 0.73
CA THR A 194 -19.97 -2.99 1.04
C THR A 194 -18.88 -3.01 2.10
N ASP A 195 -18.83 -4.06 2.92
CA ASP A 195 -17.72 -4.28 3.85
C ASP A 195 -16.47 -4.68 3.07
N HIS A 196 -15.47 -3.80 3.07
CA HIS A 196 -14.25 -3.93 2.28
C HIS A 196 -12.98 -3.59 3.05
N SER A 197 -13.10 -3.26 4.33
CA SER A 197 -11.97 -2.90 5.19
C SER A 197 -11.65 -4.00 6.20
N TYR A 198 -10.38 -4.12 6.52
CA TYR A 198 -9.83 -5.12 7.42
C TYR A 198 -8.80 -4.46 8.33
N LEU A 199 -8.69 -4.92 9.57
CA LEU A 199 -7.54 -4.64 10.42
C LEU A 199 -6.63 -5.87 10.41
N VAL A 200 -5.35 -5.64 10.14
CA VAL A 200 -4.31 -6.66 10.13
C VAL A 200 -3.29 -6.32 11.20
N ALA A 201 -3.30 -7.09 12.29
CA ALA A 201 -2.28 -6.99 13.33
C ALA A 201 -1.10 -7.90 12.99
N ILE A 202 0.11 -7.36 13.07
CA ILE A 202 1.36 -8.10 12.89
C ILE A 202 1.94 -8.43 14.26
N GLU A 203 2.07 -9.72 14.54
CA GLU A 203 2.54 -10.23 15.83
C GLU A 203 4.01 -10.67 15.77
N SER A 204 4.40 -11.27 14.64
CA SER A 204 5.79 -11.64 14.35
C SER A 204 6.00 -11.81 12.86
N ILE A 205 7.20 -12.24 12.45
CA ILE A 205 7.61 -12.41 11.04
C ILE A 205 6.66 -13.28 10.22
N ASN A 206 5.99 -14.25 10.85
CA ASN A 206 5.09 -15.22 10.21
C ASN A 206 3.73 -15.33 10.94
N HIS A 207 3.41 -14.39 11.83
CA HIS A 207 2.19 -14.45 12.62
C HIS A 207 1.44 -13.13 12.57
N PHE A 208 0.18 -13.19 12.18
CA PHE A 208 -0.70 -12.05 12.02
C PHE A 208 -2.14 -12.45 12.34
N ALA A 209 -2.95 -11.47 12.70
CA ALA A 209 -4.38 -11.62 12.92
C ALA A 209 -5.15 -10.66 12.02
N THR A 210 -6.16 -11.18 11.33
CA THR A 210 -7.06 -10.40 10.47
C THR A 210 -8.44 -10.33 11.09
N THR A 211 -9.11 -9.18 10.96
CA THR A 211 -10.53 -9.08 11.31
C THR A 211 -11.40 -9.62 10.18
N LYS A 212 -12.68 -9.84 10.50
CA LYS A 212 -13.72 -9.89 9.45
C LYS A 212 -13.77 -8.56 8.70
N ALA A 213 -14.32 -8.60 7.49
CA ALA A 213 -14.58 -7.39 6.72
C ALA A 213 -15.52 -6.45 7.50
N PHE A 214 -15.28 -5.15 7.39
CA PHE A 214 -16.15 -4.11 7.93
C PHE A 214 -16.11 -2.85 7.05
N SER A 215 -17.05 -1.96 7.30
CA SER A 215 -17.10 -0.61 6.75
C SER A 215 -17.00 0.42 7.85
N TYR A 216 -16.35 1.55 7.58
CA TYR A 216 -16.15 2.62 8.56
C TYR A 216 -16.40 4.02 7.98
N GLN A 217 -16.78 4.96 8.84
CA GLN A 217 -16.82 6.38 8.50
C GLN A 217 -15.40 6.94 8.47
N GLN A 218 -15.02 7.55 7.34
CA GLN A 218 -13.72 8.21 7.22
C GLN A 218 -13.49 9.19 8.38
N ASN A 219 -12.28 9.20 8.93
CA ASN A 219 -11.88 10.04 10.07
C ASN A 219 -12.59 9.74 11.41
N SER A 220 -13.26 8.59 11.55
CA SER A 220 -13.90 8.21 12.82
C SER A 220 -13.01 7.42 13.80
N PHE A 221 -11.81 7.02 13.37
CA PHE A 221 -10.88 6.27 14.23
C PHE A 221 -10.33 7.14 15.37
N VAL A 222 -10.53 6.65 16.59
CA VAL A 222 -9.98 7.20 17.82
C VAL A 222 -9.19 6.08 18.52
N GLN A 223 -7.90 6.31 18.72
CA GLN A 223 -7.06 5.41 19.50
C GLN A 223 -7.06 5.82 20.96
N THR A 224 -7.38 4.88 21.85
CA THR A 224 -7.39 5.09 23.31
C THR A 224 -6.64 3.95 23.99
N GLY A 225 -5.40 4.23 24.42
CA GLY A 225 -4.49 3.22 24.94
C GLY A 225 -4.31 2.07 23.95
N ASP A 226 -4.63 0.86 24.41
CA ASP A 226 -4.53 -0.40 23.65
C ASP A 226 -5.80 -0.77 22.89
N SER A 227 -6.57 0.23 22.44
CA SER A 227 -7.78 0.01 21.67
C SER A 227 -7.99 1.05 20.56
N LEU A 228 -8.68 0.64 19.50
CA LEU A 228 -9.24 1.55 18.50
C LEU A 228 -10.75 1.53 18.58
N ARG A 229 -11.36 2.70 18.69
CA ARG A 229 -12.80 2.87 18.56
C ARG A 229 -13.10 3.65 17.28
N PHE A 230 -14.10 3.22 16.53
CA PHE A 230 -14.50 3.91 15.31
C PHE A 230 -15.96 3.69 14.96
N ASN A 231 -16.51 4.57 14.13
CA ASN A 231 -17.88 4.49 13.66
C ASN A 231 -17.91 3.69 12.37
N GLY A 232 -18.83 2.72 12.30
CA GLY A 232 -19.11 2.00 11.08
C GLY A 232 -19.93 2.79 10.08
N LEU A 233 -20.11 2.26 8.87
CA LEU A 233 -21.15 2.76 7.96
C LEU A 233 -22.50 2.15 8.31
N ASN A 234 -23.56 2.95 8.21
CA ASN A 234 -24.91 2.43 8.23
C ASN A 234 -25.41 2.34 6.78
N HIS A 235 -25.68 1.12 6.32
CA HIS A 235 -26.14 0.84 4.97
C HIS A 235 -27.65 1.10 4.78
N LYS A 236 -28.37 1.47 5.85
CA LYS A 236 -29.79 1.84 5.80
C LYS A 236 -29.92 3.31 5.46
N TRP A 237 -30.48 3.59 4.29
CA TRP A 237 -30.56 4.93 3.70
C TRP A 237 -31.49 5.87 4.49
N TYR A 238 -32.46 5.28 5.20
CA TYR A 238 -33.39 5.97 6.09
C TYR A 238 -32.87 6.17 7.52
N ALA A 239 -31.72 5.59 7.87
CA ALA A 239 -31.18 5.75 9.21
C ALA A 239 -30.68 7.18 9.45
N GLU A 240 -30.72 7.62 10.71
CA GLU A 240 -30.19 8.93 11.05
C GLU A 240 -28.66 8.92 11.08
N SER A 241 -28.06 10.11 10.95
CA SER A 241 -26.60 10.27 10.89
C SER A 241 -25.87 9.78 12.14
N THR A 242 -26.57 9.60 13.27
CA THR A 242 -26.06 9.11 14.55
C THR A 242 -26.27 7.61 14.77
N ASP A 243 -27.01 6.96 13.88
CA ASP A 243 -27.43 5.56 14.02
C ASP A 243 -26.43 4.58 13.38
N TYR A 244 -25.15 4.96 13.33
CA TYR A 244 -24.09 4.06 12.89
C TYR A 244 -23.76 3.01 13.96
N PRO A 245 -23.28 1.83 13.53
CA PRO A 245 -22.69 0.90 14.47
C PRO A 245 -21.37 1.48 14.98
N VAL A 246 -20.98 1.11 16.21
CA VAL A 246 -19.67 1.50 16.78
C VAL A 246 -18.87 0.25 17.01
N TYR A 247 -17.64 0.28 16.53
CA TYR A 247 -16.69 -0.81 16.65
C TYR A 247 -15.61 -0.47 17.68
N LEU A 248 -15.17 -1.51 18.39
CA LEU A 248 -14.01 -1.50 19.27
C LEU A 248 -13.07 -2.61 18.80
N TYR A 249 -11.87 -2.25 18.41
CA TYR A 249 -10.79 -3.18 18.19
C TYR A 249 -9.91 -3.21 19.44
N GLN A 250 -9.86 -4.35 20.11
CA GLN A 250 -9.06 -4.57 21.31
C GLN A 250 -8.67 -6.05 21.40
N ASN A 251 -7.48 -6.35 21.92
CA ASN A 251 -6.99 -7.74 22.06
C ASN A 251 -7.07 -8.55 20.75
N ARG A 252 -6.82 -7.87 19.62
CA ARG A 252 -6.86 -8.43 18.26
C ARG A 252 -8.23 -8.85 17.75
N GLN A 253 -9.29 -8.49 18.47
CA GLN A 253 -10.65 -8.78 18.08
C GLN A 253 -11.38 -7.49 17.75
N LEU A 254 -12.17 -7.53 16.68
CA LEU A 254 -13.11 -6.48 16.34
C LEU A 254 -14.46 -6.80 16.95
N LEU A 255 -14.90 -5.99 17.89
CA LEU A 255 -16.18 -6.11 18.57
C LEU A 255 -17.11 -4.99 18.13
N LYS A 256 -18.35 -5.33 17.79
CA LYS A 256 -19.42 -4.35 17.58
C LYS A 256 -20.04 -4.01 18.94
N ILE A 257 -19.66 -2.87 19.51
CA ILE A 257 -20.12 -2.43 20.85
C ILE A 257 -21.43 -1.64 20.80
N LYS A 258 -21.79 -1.11 19.63
CA LYS A 258 -23.12 -0.57 19.34
C LYS A 258 -23.58 -1.12 18.00
N SER A 259 -24.72 -1.80 17.98
CA SER A 259 -25.34 -2.24 16.73
C SER A 259 -26.13 -1.10 16.09
N THR A 260 -26.35 -1.20 14.78
CA THR A 260 -27.36 -0.37 14.11
C THR A 260 -28.74 -0.68 14.68
N LEU A 261 -29.62 0.32 14.67
CA LEU A 261 -30.99 0.11 15.13
C LEU A 261 -31.74 -0.84 14.17
N PRO A 262 -32.62 -1.72 14.70
CA PRO A 262 -33.36 -2.67 13.88
C PRO A 262 -34.44 -1.96 13.04
N ASP A 263 -34.92 -2.59 11.98
CA ASP A 263 -35.94 -2.00 11.09
C ASP A 263 -37.24 -1.69 11.85
N SER A 264 -37.60 -2.53 12.82
CA SER A 264 -38.75 -2.32 13.70
C SER A 264 -38.69 -1.00 14.48
N TYR A 265 -37.49 -0.51 14.83
CA TYR A 265 -37.34 0.80 15.44
C TYR A 265 -37.77 1.91 14.47
N TYR A 266 -37.27 1.86 13.23
CA TYR A 266 -37.56 2.86 12.21
C TYR A 266 -39.02 2.81 11.76
N LEU A 267 -39.58 1.61 11.58
CA LEU A 267 -41.00 1.40 11.31
C LEU A 267 -41.86 2.07 12.40
N ASN A 268 -41.59 1.79 13.67
CA ASN A 268 -42.34 2.38 14.79
C ASN A 268 -42.18 3.90 14.90
N LYS A 269 -40.98 4.41 14.57
CA LYS A 269 -40.68 5.84 14.57
C LYS A 269 -41.44 6.55 13.46
N PHE A 270 -41.29 6.11 12.22
CA PHE A 270 -41.86 6.74 11.04
C PHE A 270 -43.39 6.58 10.98
N ASN A 271 -43.94 5.49 11.52
CA ASN A 271 -45.38 5.30 11.65
C ASN A 271 -46.10 6.41 12.44
N LYS A 272 -45.37 7.10 13.32
CA LYS A 272 -45.88 8.22 14.15
C LYS A 272 -45.71 9.59 13.51
N ILE A 273 -45.00 9.68 12.38
CA ILE A 273 -44.73 10.94 11.68
C ILE A 273 -45.89 11.23 10.70
N THR A 274 -46.23 12.50 10.51
CA THR A 274 -47.22 12.93 9.50
C THR A 274 -46.55 13.47 8.23
N ALA A 275 -47.28 13.49 7.13
CA ALA A 275 -46.79 14.07 5.87
C ALA A 275 -46.36 15.54 6.02
N GLU A 276 -47.05 16.33 6.85
CA GLU A 276 -46.70 17.73 7.14
C GLU A 276 -45.35 17.85 7.82
N GLN A 277 -45.03 16.92 8.73
CA GLN A 277 -43.75 16.91 9.45
C GLN A 277 -42.60 16.59 8.50
N ILE A 278 -42.78 15.64 7.58
CA ILE A 278 -41.78 15.32 6.55
C ILE A 278 -41.58 16.54 5.64
N ILE A 279 -42.64 17.16 5.10
CA ILE A 279 -42.51 18.39 4.28
C ILE A 279 -41.81 19.52 5.04
N LYS A 280 -42.09 19.68 6.34
CA LYS A 280 -41.41 20.66 7.19
C LYS A 280 -39.90 20.37 7.29
N GLN A 281 -39.51 19.10 7.39
CA GLN A 281 -38.09 18.70 7.40
C GLN A 281 -37.42 18.96 6.05
N VAL A 282 -38.06 18.57 4.93
CA VAL A 282 -37.55 18.84 3.57
C VAL A 282 -37.28 20.33 3.37
N LYS A 283 -38.19 21.20 3.85
CA LYS A 283 -38.04 22.65 3.83
C LYS A 283 -36.88 23.13 4.71
N ALA A 284 -36.80 22.67 5.95
CA ALA A 284 -35.75 23.06 6.89
C ALA A 284 -34.35 22.68 6.37
N ASP A 285 -34.25 21.57 5.65
CA ASP A 285 -33.03 21.10 5.01
C ASP A 285 -32.66 21.85 3.72
N GLY A 286 -33.47 22.81 3.28
CA GLY A 286 -33.27 23.55 2.02
C GLY A 286 -33.47 22.68 0.77
N CYS A 287 -34.13 21.52 0.91
CA CYS A 287 -34.29 20.54 -0.16
C CYS A 287 -35.65 20.61 -0.86
N LEU A 288 -36.44 21.65 -0.61
CA LEU A 288 -37.69 21.91 -1.31
C LEU A 288 -37.54 23.05 -2.33
N ASN A 289 -37.90 22.80 -3.58
CA ASN A 289 -38.00 23.80 -4.63
C ASN A 289 -39.42 23.80 -5.20
N GLY A 290 -40.25 24.75 -4.77
CA GLY A 290 -41.67 24.76 -5.07
C GLY A 290 -42.35 23.47 -4.59
N ASP A 291 -42.87 22.68 -5.52
CA ASP A 291 -43.53 21.40 -5.27
C ASP A 291 -42.63 20.17 -5.55
N GLN A 292 -41.33 20.36 -5.71
CA GLN A 292 -40.37 19.29 -6.03
C GLN A 292 -39.17 19.28 -5.09
N PHE A 293 -38.44 18.16 -5.08
CA PHE A 293 -37.15 18.09 -4.41
C PHE A 293 -36.12 18.94 -5.17
N TYR A 294 -35.31 19.69 -4.45
CA TYR A 294 -34.20 20.43 -5.04
C TYR A 294 -33.13 19.46 -5.58
N SER A 295 -32.64 19.74 -6.80
CA SER A 295 -31.65 18.90 -7.49
C SER A 295 -30.23 19.27 -7.08
N SER A 296 -29.76 18.70 -5.97
CA SER A 296 -28.35 18.75 -5.54
C SER A 296 -27.92 17.39 -4.99
N ASP A 297 -26.61 17.12 -4.93
CA ASP A 297 -26.09 15.86 -4.39
C ASP A 297 -26.55 15.61 -2.94
N ILE A 298 -26.51 16.65 -2.11
CA ILE A 298 -26.93 16.62 -0.71
C ILE A 298 -28.43 16.28 -0.62
N CYS A 299 -29.26 16.93 -1.43
CA CYS A 299 -30.69 16.69 -1.43
C CYS A 299 -31.07 15.35 -2.08
N SER A 300 -30.25 14.82 -2.99
CA SER A 300 -30.50 13.53 -3.64
C SER A 300 -30.40 12.36 -2.66
N GLN A 301 -29.44 12.40 -1.72
CA GLN A 301 -29.34 11.41 -0.65
C GLN A 301 -30.50 11.53 0.35
N LYS A 302 -30.80 12.76 0.79
CA LYS A 302 -31.89 13.03 1.74
C LYS A 302 -33.27 12.71 1.16
N LYS A 303 -33.47 12.94 -0.14
CA LYS A 303 -34.71 12.60 -0.87
C LYS A 303 -35.10 11.13 -0.71
N ILE A 304 -34.14 10.21 -0.81
CA ILE A 304 -34.39 8.77 -0.65
C ILE A 304 -34.92 8.48 0.74
N ARG A 305 -34.28 9.04 1.77
CA ARG A 305 -34.75 8.95 3.16
C ARG A 305 -36.18 9.48 3.31
N TYR A 306 -36.47 10.68 2.82
CA TYR A 306 -37.81 11.28 2.94
C TYR A 306 -38.91 10.44 2.29
N CYS A 307 -38.62 9.85 1.13
CA CYS A 307 -39.58 8.98 0.46
C CYS A 307 -39.81 7.67 1.21
N GLN A 308 -38.79 7.11 1.86
CA GLN A 308 -38.93 5.94 2.72
C GLN A 308 -39.71 6.26 4.01
N GLU A 309 -39.41 7.38 4.66
CA GLU A 309 -40.18 7.86 5.81
C GLU A 309 -41.67 8.01 5.44
N PHE A 310 -41.96 8.61 4.27
CA PHE A 310 -43.32 8.80 3.76
C PHE A 310 -44.05 7.49 3.50
N GLN A 311 -43.38 6.46 2.98
CA GLN A 311 -43.97 5.14 2.78
C GLN A 311 -44.41 4.48 4.10
N LEU A 312 -43.70 4.79 5.19
CA LEU A 312 -43.84 4.15 6.50
C LEU A 312 -44.73 4.92 7.48
N ILE A 313 -45.33 6.06 7.08
CA ILE A 313 -46.27 6.77 7.95
C ILE A 313 -47.57 5.97 8.14
N GLY A 314 -48.10 5.96 9.36
CA GLY A 314 -49.35 5.27 9.68
C GLY A 314 -50.59 6.03 9.23
N GLN A 315 -50.53 7.35 9.31
CA GLN A 315 -51.63 8.22 8.91
C GLN A 315 -51.48 8.65 7.46
N LYS A 316 -52.12 7.92 6.56
CA LYS A 316 -52.21 8.23 5.12
C LYS A 316 -53.37 9.18 4.81
N ASN A 317 -53.47 10.26 5.56
CA ASN A 317 -54.50 11.28 5.38
C ASN A 317 -54.25 12.06 4.07
N LYS A 318 -55.31 12.34 3.29
CA LYS A 318 -55.22 13.04 1.99
C LYS A 318 -54.94 14.55 2.12
N SER A 319 -54.03 14.95 3.00
CA SER A 319 -53.65 16.36 3.15
C SER A 319 -52.91 16.87 1.90
N ARG A 320 -52.77 18.20 1.78
CA ARG A 320 -51.94 18.81 0.72
C ARG A 320 -50.51 18.29 0.79
N ALA A 321 -49.95 18.18 2.00
CA ALA A 321 -48.60 17.65 2.21
C ALA A 321 -48.47 16.20 1.75
N TYR A 322 -49.47 15.35 2.05
CA TYR A 322 -49.50 13.96 1.59
C TYR A 322 -49.52 13.86 0.05
N THR A 323 -50.37 14.66 -0.58
CA THR A 323 -50.49 14.68 -2.05
C THR A 323 -49.19 15.14 -2.71
N GLN A 324 -48.55 16.16 -2.15
CA GLN A 324 -47.25 16.66 -2.59
C GLN A 324 -46.16 15.59 -2.46
N LEU A 325 -46.01 14.96 -1.29
CA LEU A 325 -45.02 13.89 -1.10
C LEU A 325 -45.29 12.70 -2.02
N LYS A 326 -46.56 12.31 -2.22
CA LYS A 326 -46.93 11.24 -3.16
C LYS A 326 -46.44 11.54 -4.58
N GLN A 327 -46.55 12.78 -5.05
CA GLN A 327 -46.05 13.19 -6.36
C GLN A 327 -44.52 13.22 -6.39
N MET A 328 -43.89 13.83 -5.39
CA MET A 328 -42.44 13.97 -5.29
C MET A 328 -41.71 12.62 -5.19
N CYS A 329 -42.35 11.62 -4.57
CA CYS A 329 -41.81 10.28 -4.36
C CYS A 329 -42.33 9.23 -5.35
N ALA A 330 -43.22 9.58 -6.29
CA ALA A 330 -43.76 8.66 -7.29
C ALA A 330 -42.71 7.85 -8.09
N PRO A 331 -41.52 8.40 -8.46
CA PRO A 331 -40.48 7.63 -9.14
C PRO A 331 -39.82 6.55 -8.26
N TYR A 332 -40.05 6.60 -6.95
CA TYR A 332 -39.41 5.76 -5.94
C TYR A 332 -40.44 4.77 -5.38
N GLN A 333 -40.97 3.91 -6.26
CA GLN A 333 -41.57 2.67 -5.81
C GLN A 333 -40.43 1.72 -5.45
N PHE A 334 -39.91 1.86 -4.23
CA PHE A 334 -39.14 0.77 -3.62
C PHE A 334 -40.07 -0.44 -3.59
N SER A 335 -39.63 -1.57 -4.17
CA SER A 335 -40.40 -2.81 -4.16
C SER A 335 -40.90 -3.09 -2.75
N GLU A 336 -42.20 -3.35 -2.61
CA GLU A 336 -42.78 -3.82 -1.36
C GLU A 336 -41.97 -5.03 -0.89
N TYR A 337 -41.40 -4.95 0.32
CA TYR A 337 -40.68 -6.05 0.96
C TYR A 337 -41.66 -7.07 1.53
#